data_AF-A0A7X9JVQ4-F1
#
_entry.id   AF-A0A7X9JVQ4-F1
#
_cell.length_a   1.000
_cell.length_b   1.000
_cell.length_c   1.000
_cell.angle_alpha   90.00
_cell.angle_beta   90.00
_cell.angle_gamma   90.00
#
_symmetry.space_group_name_H-M   'P 1'
#
loop_
_entity.id
_entity.type
_entity.pdbx_description
1 polymer ?
#
loop_
_entity_poly.entity_id
_entity_poly.type
_entity_poly.pdbx_seq_one_letter_code
_entity_poly.pdbx_strand_id
1 'polypeptide(L)' 'MNIDTPCLDCGEPMHLEVRDGVILKAEPKEIIGYVAVPFSRWMENISYS' A
#
# COMPACT_ATOMS: atom_id res chain seq x y z
N MET A 1 2.21 2.14 13.08
CA MET A 1 1.71 0.85 12.54
C MET A 1 2.86 0.22 11.79
N ASN A 2 3.13 -1.06 12.04
CA ASN A 2 4.09 -1.84 11.26
C ASN A 2 3.30 -2.85 10.43
N ILE A 3 3.67 -3.02 9.17
CA ILE A 3 2.98 -3.89 8.22
C ILE A 3 4.01 -4.84 7.63
N ASP A 4 3.83 -6.12 7.88
CA ASP A 4 4.61 -7.21 7.30
C ASP A 4 3.72 -8.00 6.33
N THR A 5 4.13 -8.09 5.07
CA THR A 5 3.34 -8.74 4.02
C THR A 5 4.26 -9.29 2.93
N PRO A 6 3.92 -10.41 2.27
CA PRO A 6 4.61 -10.82 1.06
C PRO A 6 4.28 -9.90 -0.12
N CYS A 7 5.18 -9.81 -1.08
CA CYS A 7 4.96 -9.20 -2.40
C CYS A 7 3.91 -10.01 -3.18
N LEU A 8 2.97 -9.31 -3.81
CA LEU A 8 1.87 -9.95 -4.57
C LEU A 8 2.37 -10.75 -5.79
N ASP A 9 3.48 -10.31 -6.40
CA ASP A 9 3.99 -10.90 -7.65
C ASP A 9 4.99 -12.03 -7.40
N CYS A 10 5.92 -11.86 -6.45
CA CYS A 10 7.03 -12.81 -6.23
C CYS A 10 7.00 -13.52 -4.86
N GLY A 11 6.17 -13.06 -3.92
CA GLY A 11 6.07 -13.65 -2.59
C GLY A 11 7.18 -13.27 -1.59
N GLU A 12 8.20 -12.53 -2.01
CA GLU A 12 9.28 -12.07 -1.12
C GLU A 12 8.74 -11.15 0.00
N PRO A 13 9.34 -11.16 1.20
CA PRO A 13 8.85 -10.40 2.33
C PRO A 13 9.03 -8.88 2.11
N MET A 14 8.03 -8.11 2.55
CA MET A 14 8.05 -6.65 2.56
C MET A 14 7.66 -6.12 3.93
N HIS A 15 8.29 -5.02 4.32
CA HIS A 15 8.04 -4.32 5.59
C HIS A 15 7.79 -2.83 5.37
N LEU A 16 6.76 -2.31 6.04
CA LEU A 16 6.41 -0.89 6.03
C LEU A 16 6.21 -0.37 7.47
N GLU A 17 6.77 0.80 7.75
CA GLU A 17 6.49 1.55 8.98
C GLU A 17 5.66 2.80 8.63
N VAL A 18 4.48 2.90 9.23
CA VAL A 18 3.53 4.02 9.00
C VAL A 18 3.23 4.73 10.31
N ARG A 19 3.31 6.06 10.32
CA ARG A 19 2.96 6.89 11.46
C ARG A 19 2.22 8.13 10.97
N ASP A 20 1.07 8.41 11.57
CA ASP A 20 0.25 9.60 11.29
C ASP A 20 -0.02 9.81 9.78
N GLY A 21 -0.30 8.73 9.06
CA GLY A 21 -0.56 8.73 7.62
C GLY A 21 0.69 8.83 6.73
N VAL A 22 1.88 8.93 7.32
CA VAL A 22 3.16 9.03 6.60
C VAL A 22 3.90 7.69 6.65
N ILE A 23 4.41 7.25 5.50
CA ILE A 23 5.33 6.11 5.41
C ILE A 23 6.71 6.60 5.86
N LEU A 24 7.19 6.08 7.00
CA LEU A 24 8.52 6.39 7.54
C LEU A 24 9.59 5.47 6.96
N LYS A 25 9.23 4.20 6.69
CA LYS A 25 10.15 3.19 6.17
C LYS A 25 9.41 2.23 5.22
N ALA A 26 10.10 1.83 4.15
CA ALA A 26 9.64 0.85 3.18
C ALA A 26 10.84 -0.01 2.76
N GLU A 27 10.73 -1.33 2.96
CA GLU A 27 11.73 -2.31 2.54
C GLU A 27 11.01 -3.46 1.79
N PRO A 28 11.26 -3.66 0.49
CA PRO A 28 12.15 -2.89 -0.39
C PRO A 28 11.69 -1.43 -0.60
N LYS A 29 12.58 -0.57 -1.09
CA LYS A 29 12.25 0.86 -1.30
C LYS A 29 11.27 1.07 -2.47
N GLU A 30 11.26 0.16 -3.44
CA GLU A 30 10.42 0.24 -4.64
C GLU A 30 9.02 -0.38 -4.47
N ILE A 31 8.46 -0.41 -3.24
CA ILE A 31 7.10 -0.94 -3.02
C ILE A 31 6.06 -0.10 -3.77
N ILE A 32 5.16 -0.79 -4.47
CA ILE A 32 4.02 -0.20 -5.18
C ILE A 32 2.72 -0.74 -4.57
N GLY A 33 1.77 0.15 -4.29
CA GLY A 33 0.41 -0.24 -3.90
C GLY A 33 -0.45 -0.49 -5.12
N TYR A 34 -1.18 -1.61 -5.13
CA TYR A 34 -2.16 -1.93 -6.18
C TYR A 34 -3.58 -1.87 -5.62
N VAL A 35 -4.48 -1.21 -6.34
CA VAL A 35 -5.90 -1.16 -6.03
C VAL A 35 -6.72 -1.48 -7.28
N ALA A 36 -7.63 -2.45 -7.16
CA ALA A 36 -8.60 -2.81 -8.20
C ALA A 36 -9.99 -2.33 -7.77
N VAL A 37 -10.29 -1.06 -8.00
CA VAL A 37 -11.62 -0.51 -7.75
C VAL A 37 -12.46 -0.65 -9.02
N PRO A 38 -13.64 -1.30 -8.98
CA PRO A 38 -14.54 -1.33 -10.13
C PRO A 38 -14.84 0.09 -10.62
N PHE A 39 -14.81 0.32 -11.93
CA PHE A 39 -14.98 1.66 -12.51
C PHE A 39 -16.24 2.38 -11.99
N SER A 40 -17.35 1.64 -11.82
CA SER A 40 -18.61 2.18 -11.29
C SER A 40 -18.52 2.72 -9.86
N ARG A 41 -17.51 2.32 -9.09
CA ARG A 41 -17.30 2.72 -7.68
C ARG A 41 -16.14 3.68 -7.48
N TRP A 42 -15.48 4.12 -8.55
CA TRP A 42 -14.32 5.02 -8.46
C TRP A 42 -14.65 6.35 -7.77
N MET A 43 -15.91 6.81 -7.89
CA MET A 43 -16.38 8.07 -7.33
C MET A 43 -16.92 7.94 -5.89
N GLU A 44 -17.08 6.72 -5.35
CA GLU A 44 -17.69 6.50 -4.04
C GLU A 44 -16.74 6.87 -2.88
N ASN A 45 -15.43 7.01 -3.15
CA ASN A 45 -14.41 7.31 -2.13
C ASN A 45 -13.18 8.05 -2.70
N ILE A 46 -13.39 9.25 -3.26
CA ILE A 46 -12.32 10.08 -3.87
C ILE A 46 -11.32 10.65 -2.83
N SER A 47 -11.53 10.39 -1.55
CA SER A 47 -10.73 10.94 -0.45
C SER A 47 -9.41 10.19 -0.25
N TYR A 48 -8.46 10.42 -1.15
CA TYR A 48 -7.04 10.52 -0.80
C TYR A 48 -6.52 11.89 -1.24
N SER A 49 -7.27 12.94 -0.88
CA SER A 49 -6.84 14.34 -0.86
C SER A 49 -6.83 14.83 0.58
#